data_AF-A0AA42N5R0-F1
#
_entry.id   AF-A0AA42N5R0-F1
#
_cell.length_a   1.000
_cell.length_b   1.000
_cell.length_c   1.000
_cell.angle_alpha   90.00
_cell.angle_beta   90.00
_cell.angle_gamma   90.00
#
_symmetry.space_group_name_H-M   'P 1'
#
loop_
_entity.id
_entity.type
_entity.pdbx_description
1 polymer ?
#
loop_
_entity_poly.entity_id
_entity_poly.type
_entity_poly.pdbx_seq_one_letter_code
_entity_poly.pdbx_strand_id
1 'polypeptide(L)'
;MSCLSKGLLRSSALLSILLALTAGQVGLPGRAFALSELKPAQNSESEPQAQNGGEQQQAQPVEPDAMEGDSEGIPLPDPLVDRSAGQANQQSAKPDNAPEMSAVIEHDISKAPEPVRKLRQQIIDAAASGDIEKLRPFIAAGQNQFRIDGNDSEDPIAALKSYSGDPDGLEVLAIIIDLLSTGYAHIDAGTPDEAYVFPYFAGKPLNTLTPPEKVELLRIITAGDLADMQEYGNYSFYRVGISPDGKWKFFTAGD
;
A
#
# COMPACT_ATOMS: atom_id res chain seq x y z
N MET A 1 -80.25 -2.40 15.21
CA MET A 1 -80.05 -0.95 15.00
C MET A 1 -78.76 -0.82 14.18
N SER A 2 -78.79 -0.82 12.83
CA SER A 2 -79.07 0.31 11.92
C SER A 2 -78.18 1.53 12.24
N CYS A 3 -77.34 2.13 11.40
CA CYS A 3 -77.18 2.30 9.94
C CYS A 3 -75.66 2.44 9.62
N LEU A 4 -75.05 2.15 8.47
CA LEU A 4 -75.25 2.50 7.05
C LEU A 4 -75.04 4.00 6.69
N SER A 5 -73.91 4.33 6.03
CA SER A 5 -73.74 5.24 4.85
C SER A 5 -72.22 5.51 4.68
N LYS A 6 -71.47 5.15 3.62
CA LYS A 6 -71.48 5.36 2.15
C LYS A 6 -71.36 6.83 1.68
N GLY A 7 -70.37 7.05 0.80
CA GLY A 7 -70.17 8.18 -0.13
C GLY A 7 -68.67 8.26 -0.52
N LEU A 8 -68.17 7.73 -1.65
CA LEU A 8 -68.26 8.21 -3.05
C LEU A 8 -67.79 9.68 -3.16
N LEU A 9 -66.90 10.16 -4.05
CA LEU A 9 -66.48 9.75 -5.40
C LEU A 9 -65.23 10.57 -5.84
N ARG A 10 -64.33 9.96 -6.62
CA ARG A 10 -63.56 10.43 -7.81
C ARG A 10 -63.28 11.94 -8.04
N SER A 11 -62.03 12.27 -8.39
CA SER A 11 -61.73 12.95 -9.68
C SER A 11 -60.26 12.86 -10.12
N SER A 12 -60.07 12.71 -11.42
CA SER A 12 -58.84 12.52 -12.18
C SER A 12 -58.43 13.81 -12.93
N ALA A 13 -57.13 13.99 -13.20
CA ALA A 13 -56.54 14.73 -14.35
C ALA A 13 -54.99 14.60 -14.22
N LEU A 14 -54.28 13.72 -14.94
CA LEU A 14 -53.85 13.81 -16.34
C LEU A 14 -53.46 15.22 -16.80
N LEU A 15 -52.14 15.48 -16.83
CA LEU A 15 -51.54 16.36 -17.84
C LEU A 15 -50.17 15.80 -18.25
N SER A 16 -50.14 15.27 -19.47
CA SER A 16 -48.93 14.94 -20.24
C SER A 16 -48.47 16.17 -21.05
N ILE A 17 -47.19 16.22 -21.44
CA ILE A 17 -46.58 16.70 -22.71
C ILE A 17 -45.13 17.16 -22.37
N LEU A 18 -44.06 16.43 -22.72
CA LEU A 18 -43.37 16.18 -24.00
C LEU A 18 -42.27 17.21 -24.35
N LEU A 19 -41.14 16.69 -24.85
CA LEU A 19 -40.03 17.32 -25.60
C LEU A 19 -38.95 18.08 -24.80
N ALA A 20 -37.64 17.96 -25.07
CA ALA A 20 -36.95 17.46 -26.26
C ALA A 20 -35.54 16.92 -25.93
N LEU A 21 -35.15 15.89 -26.68
CA LEU A 21 -33.79 15.39 -26.83
C LEU A 21 -32.90 16.47 -27.45
N THR A 22 -31.71 16.69 -26.89
CA THR A 22 -30.57 17.24 -27.62
C THR A 22 -29.42 16.24 -27.57
N ALA A 23 -29.30 15.47 -28.66
CA ALA A 23 -28.08 14.76 -29.00
C ALA A 23 -27.10 15.76 -29.64
N GLY A 24 -25.85 15.80 -29.16
CA GLY A 24 -24.86 16.76 -29.65
C GLY A 24 -23.43 16.36 -29.33
N GLN A 25 -22.85 15.57 -30.24
CA GLN A 25 -21.43 15.51 -30.62
C GLN A 25 -20.41 14.90 -29.63
N VAL A 26 -20.05 13.65 -29.92
CA VAL A 26 -18.79 13.02 -29.54
C VAL A 26 -17.66 13.66 -30.35
N GLY A 27 -16.77 14.40 -29.69
CA GLY A 27 -15.48 14.79 -30.24
C GLY A 27 -14.37 14.03 -29.51
N LEU A 28 -13.76 13.05 -30.17
CA LEU A 28 -12.49 12.46 -29.72
C LEU A 28 -11.34 13.27 -30.34
N PRO A 29 -10.56 14.05 -29.57
CA PRO A 29 -9.25 14.46 -30.04
C PRO A 29 -8.31 13.24 -30.03
N GLY A 30 -7.64 13.03 -31.16
CA GLY A 30 -6.80 11.88 -31.42
C GLY A 30 -5.67 11.69 -30.41
N ARG A 31 -5.31 10.43 -30.19
CA ARG A 31 -4.06 10.04 -29.52
C ARG A 31 -2.88 10.53 -30.35
N ALA A 32 -2.26 11.63 -29.97
CA ALA A 32 -0.93 11.99 -30.42
C ALA A 32 0.08 11.08 -29.69
N PHE A 33 0.54 10.03 -30.38
CA PHE A 33 1.77 9.34 -29.98
C PHE A 33 2.94 10.25 -30.32
N ALA A 34 3.37 11.08 -29.37
CA ALA A 34 4.64 11.78 -29.45
C ALA A 34 5.76 10.76 -29.19
N LEU A 35 6.21 10.10 -30.24
CA LEU A 35 7.50 9.41 -30.26
C LEU A 35 8.58 10.49 -30.24
N SER A 36 9.22 10.71 -29.08
CA SER A 36 10.47 11.48 -29.01
C SER A 36 11.53 10.73 -29.81
N GLU A 37 11.72 11.15 -31.06
CA GLU A 37 12.87 10.86 -31.88
C GLU A 37 14.15 11.23 -31.12
N LEU A 38 14.88 10.23 -30.64
CA LEU A 38 16.22 10.37 -30.10
C LEU A 38 17.15 10.80 -31.23
N LYS A 39 17.63 12.04 -31.18
CA LYS A 39 18.59 12.57 -32.16
C LYS A 39 19.96 11.92 -31.94
N PRO A 40 20.52 11.20 -32.93
CA PRO A 40 21.89 10.69 -32.82
C PRO A 40 22.86 11.87 -32.88
N ALA A 41 23.85 11.87 -31.98
CA ALA A 41 24.97 12.80 -32.04
C ALA A 41 25.77 12.56 -33.33
N GLN A 42 25.91 13.59 -34.16
CA GLN A 42 26.90 13.62 -35.24
C GLN A 42 27.84 14.80 -35.01
N ASN A 43 29.12 14.43 -34.89
CA ASN A 43 30.27 15.30 -34.83
C ASN A 43 30.67 15.81 -36.23
N SER A 44 31.50 16.87 -36.21
CA SER A 44 32.37 17.43 -37.27
C SER A 44 31.75 18.55 -38.13
N GLU A 45 32.11 19.83 -37.90
CA GLU A 45 33.29 20.59 -38.44
C GLU A 45 32.97 21.18 -39.83
N SER A 46 33.20 22.44 -40.25
CA SER A 46 33.98 23.63 -39.86
C SER A 46 33.31 24.87 -40.55
N GLU A 47 33.54 26.16 -40.26
CA GLU A 47 34.74 27.00 -40.51
C GLU A 47 34.37 28.52 -40.29
N PRO A 48 35.23 29.55 -40.47
CA PRO A 48 35.85 30.32 -39.37
C PRO A 48 35.56 31.84 -39.35
N GLN A 49 35.78 32.52 -38.21
CA GLN A 49 36.13 33.95 -38.18
C GLN A 49 37.21 34.23 -37.12
N ALA A 50 38.30 34.83 -37.59
CA ALA A 50 39.43 35.30 -36.80
C ALA A 50 39.22 36.76 -36.36
N GLN A 51 39.67 37.11 -35.14
CA GLN A 51 40.65 38.18 -34.90
C GLN A 51 41.02 38.31 -33.40
N ASN A 52 42.35 38.25 -33.15
CA ASN A 52 43.18 38.88 -32.10
C ASN A 52 42.74 38.79 -30.61
N GLY A 53 43.56 38.36 -29.65
CA GLY A 53 44.98 38.00 -29.57
C GLY A 53 45.36 37.96 -28.10
N GLY A 54 46.19 36.99 -27.67
CA GLY A 54 46.68 36.88 -26.30
C GLY A 54 47.19 35.49 -25.91
N GLU A 55 48.49 35.27 -26.15
CA GLU A 55 49.44 34.43 -25.39
C GLU A 55 49.26 32.89 -25.39
N GLN A 56 50.13 32.24 -26.18
CA GLN A 56 50.34 30.79 -26.23
C GLN A 56 51.48 30.38 -25.29
N GLN A 57 51.28 29.33 -24.50
CA GLN A 57 52.37 28.49 -24.02
C GLN A 57 51.94 27.02 -24.11
N GLN A 58 52.61 26.32 -25.02
CA GLN A 58 52.33 24.96 -25.47
C GLN A 58 53.32 24.02 -24.77
N ALA A 59 52.83 23.10 -23.94
CA ALA A 59 53.65 22.03 -23.36
C ALA A 59 53.35 20.71 -24.09
N GLN A 60 54.39 20.16 -24.73
CA GLN A 60 54.42 18.83 -25.34
C GLN A 60 54.47 17.75 -24.24
N PRO A 61 53.84 16.57 -24.42
CA PRO A 61 54.10 15.41 -23.58
C PRO A 61 55.42 14.75 -24.00
N VAL A 62 56.30 14.51 -23.01
CA VAL A 62 57.55 13.76 -23.13
C VAL A 62 57.31 12.39 -22.50
N GLU A 63 57.44 11.31 -23.29
CA GLU A 63 57.61 9.94 -22.78
C GLU A 63 58.93 9.81 -22.01
N PRO A 64 58.99 8.89 -21.04
CA PRO A 64 60.15 7.99 -21.07
C PRO A 64 59.80 6.53 -20.78
N ASP A 65 60.30 5.71 -21.70
CA ASP A 65 61.10 4.50 -21.55
C ASP A 65 60.65 3.29 -20.71
N ALA A 66 60.92 2.15 -21.32
CA ALA A 66 60.69 0.79 -20.89
C ALA A 66 61.53 0.36 -19.69
N MET A 67 60.99 -0.57 -18.89
CA MET A 67 61.79 -1.62 -18.26
C MET A 67 61.08 -2.98 -18.43
N GLU A 68 61.85 -3.93 -18.96
CA GLU A 68 61.53 -5.34 -19.11
C GLU A 68 61.45 -6.06 -17.75
N GLY A 69 60.55 -7.03 -17.67
CA GLY A 69 60.75 -8.34 -17.04
C GLY A 69 60.96 -8.42 -15.53
N ASP A 70 59.95 -8.91 -14.80
CA ASP A 70 60.11 -10.21 -14.16
C ASP A 70 58.74 -10.85 -13.87
N SER A 71 58.57 -12.11 -14.28
CA SER A 71 57.41 -12.94 -13.94
C SER A 71 57.77 -13.77 -12.72
N GLU A 72 57.68 -13.17 -11.53
CA GLU A 72 57.66 -13.93 -10.28
C GLU A 72 56.22 -14.19 -9.86
N GLY A 73 55.81 -15.45 -9.98
CA GLY A 73 54.52 -15.94 -9.54
C GLY A 73 54.32 -15.75 -8.05
N ILE A 74 53.34 -14.93 -7.68
CA ILE A 74 52.81 -14.90 -6.33
C ILE A 74 51.73 -16.01 -6.22
N PRO A 75 51.88 -16.97 -5.29
CA PRO A 75 50.92 -18.05 -5.13
C PRO A 75 49.61 -17.51 -4.55
N LEU A 76 48.47 -17.98 -5.06
CA LEU A 76 47.17 -17.71 -4.44
C LEU A 76 47.14 -18.33 -3.03
N PRO A 77 46.60 -17.62 -2.02
CA PRO A 77 46.38 -18.23 -0.71
C PRO A 77 45.33 -19.35 -0.79
N ASP A 78 45.57 -20.45 -0.09
CA ASP A 78 44.63 -21.55 0.04
C ASP A 78 43.31 -21.09 0.69
N PRO A 79 42.15 -21.64 0.26
CA PRO A 79 40.88 -21.35 0.89
C PRO A 79 40.84 -21.97 2.30
N LEU A 80 40.81 -21.11 3.33
CA LEU A 80 40.58 -21.50 4.73
C LEU A 80 39.12 -21.91 4.98
N VAL A 81 38.63 -22.91 4.24
CA VAL A 81 37.41 -23.64 4.61
C VAL A 81 37.84 -24.97 5.20
N ASP A 82 38.01 -24.99 6.53
CA ASP A 82 37.97 -26.25 7.27
C ASP A 82 36.51 -26.73 7.27
N ARG A 83 36.18 -27.58 6.30
CA ARG A 83 34.87 -28.20 6.15
C ARG A 83 34.72 -29.48 6.98
N SER A 84 35.60 -29.70 7.98
CA SER A 84 35.65 -30.95 8.75
C SER A 84 35.71 -30.75 10.27
N ALA A 85 35.24 -29.61 10.79
CA ALA A 85 35.07 -29.37 12.23
C ALA A 85 33.75 -28.63 12.53
N GLY A 86 32.64 -29.22 12.11
CA GLY A 86 31.30 -28.67 12.32
C GLY A 86 30.18 -29.70 12.18
N GLN A 87 30.47 -30.98 12.41
CA GLN A 87 29.46 -32.02 12.62
C GLN A 87 29.36 -32.32 14.11
N ALA A 88 28.96 -31.31 14.88
CA ALA A 88 28.48 -31.49 16.23
C ALA A 88 27.16 -30.71 16.34
N ASN A 89 26.07 -31.46 16.17
CA ASN A 89 24.76 -31.13 16.71
C ASN A 89 24.10 -29.85 16.17
N GLN A 90 23.83 -29.79 14.85
CA GLN A 90 22.64 -29.06 14.39
C GLN A 90 21.42 -29.96 14.60
N GLN A 91 21.09 -30.17 15.87
CA GLN A 91 19.72 -30.44 16.27
C GLN A 91 18.93 -29.24 15.73
N SER A 92 18.09 -29.46 14.73
CA SER A 92 17.12 -28.46 14.27
C SER A 92 16.41 -27.94 15.51
N ALA A 93 16.74 -26.71 15.91
CA ALA A 93 15.94 -25.99 16.87
C ALA A 93 14.60 -25.78 16.16
N LYS A 94 13.66 -26.66 16.46
CA LYS A 94 12.24 -26.41 16.24
C LYS A 94 11.99 -25.00 16.81
N PRO A 95 11.43 -24.04 16.04
CA PRO A 95 10.92 -22.84 16.65
C PRO A 95 9.73 -23.29 17.49
N ASP A 96 9.99 -23.61 18.75
CA ASP A 96 8.98 -24.00 19.71
C ASP A 96 8.44 -22.70 20.31
N ASN A 97 7.15 -22.47 20.04
CA ASN A 97 6.29 -21.46 20.66
C ASN A 97 6.53 -20.00 20.24
N ALA A 98 6.45 -19.72 18.94
CA ALA A 98 5.64 -18.56 18.58
C ALA A 98 4.19 -18.97 18.89
N PRO A 99 3.38 -18.17 19.61
CA PRO A 99 1.96 -18.47 19.76
C PRO A 99 1.41 -18.69 18.35
N GLU A 100 0.86 -19.87 18.08
CA GLU A 100 0.12 -20.08 16.85
C GLU A 100 -1.05 -19.11 16.90
N MET A 101 -0.87 -17.95 16.26
CA MET A 101 -1.98 -17.06 15.98
C MET A 101 -2.99 -17.93 15.24
N SER A 102 -4.12 -18.21 15.89
CA SER A 102 -5.23 -18.92 15.27
C SER A 102 -5.89 -17.96 14.28
N ALA A 103 -5.15 -17.64 13.23
CA ALA A 103 -5.52 -16.72 12.17
C ALA A 103 -5.82 -17.55 10.93
N VAL A 104 -7.05 -17.45 10.44
CA VAL A 104 -7.40 -17.98 9.12
C VAL A 104 -7.13 -16.89 8.10
N ILE A 105 -6.17 -17.13 7.22
CA ILE A 105 -5.78 -16.19 6.17
C ILE A 105 -6.68 -16.38 4.95
N GLU A 106 -7.28 -15.29 4.48
CA GLU A 106 -8.15 -15.29 3.29
C GLU A 106 -7.85 -14.11 2.38
N HIS A 107 -7.74 -14.38 1.08
CA HIS A 107 -7.47 -13.35 0.06
C HIS A 107 -8.74 -12.98 -0.71
N ASP A 108 -9.74 -13.87 -0.74
CA ASP A 108 -11.02 -13.61 -1.37
C ASP A 108 -12.00 -12.97 -0.38
N ILE A 109 -12.19 -11.66 -0.54
CA ILE A 109 -13.14 -10.88 0.27
C ILE A 109 -14.57 -11.43 0.22
N SER A 110 -14.95 -12.18 -0.82
CA SER A 110 -16.30 -12.75 -0.93
C SER A 110 -16.62 -13.77 0.16
N LYS A 111 -15.60 -14.36 0.81
CA LYS A 111 -15.76 -15.31 1.90
C LYS A 111 -15.96 -14.67 3.27
N ALA A 112 -15.69 -13.37 3.41
CA ALA A 112 -16.03 -12.63 4.62
C ALA A 112 -17.56 -12.49 4.75
N PRO A 113 -18.11 -12.37 5.97
CA PRO A 113 -19.52 -12.08 6.20
C PRO A 113 -19.99 -10.83 5.45
N GLU A 114 -21.25 -10.81 5.01
CA GLU A 114 -21.82 -9.65 4.30
C GLU A 114 -21.64 -8.31 5.04
N PRO A 115 -21.85 -8.22 6.37
CA PRO A 115 -21.62 -6.97 7.11
C PRO A 115 -20.17 -6.46 7.00
N VAL A 116 -19.19 -7.37 7.05
CA VAL A 116 -17.76 -7.05 6.93
C VAL A 116 -17.46 -6.49 5.54
N ARG A 117 -17.91 -7.19 4.49
CA ARG A 117 -17.70 -6.76 3.10
C ARG A 117 -18.33 -5.40 2.83
N LYS A 118 -19.54 -5.18 3.35
CA LYS A 118 -20.28 -3.92 3.19
C LYS A 118 -19.54 -2.77 3.87
N LEU A 119 -19.18 -2.92 5.16
CA LEU A 119 -18.46 -1.87 5.86
C LEU A 119 -17.12 -1.57 5.18
N ARG A 120 -16.35 -2.60 4.81
CA ARG A 120 -15.08 -2.43 4.09
C ARG A 120 -15.27 -1.57 2.84
N GLN A 121 -16.26 -1.87 2.01
CA GLN A 121 -16.51 -1.10 0.80
C GLN A 121 -16.91 0.35 1.13
N GLN A 122 -17.75 0.56 2.14
CA GLN A 122 -18.16 1.91 2.54
C GLN A 122 -17.00 2.75 3.07
N ILE A 123 -16.06 2.15 3.81
CA ILE A 123 -14.84 2.83 4.27
C ILE A 123 -13.95 3.19 3.06
N ILE A 124 -13.74 2.26 2.12
CA ILE A 124 -12.99 2.52 0.89
C ILE A 124 -13.61 3.66 0.10
N ASP A 125 -14.93 3.64 -0.11
CA ASP A 125 -15.63 4.67 -0.89
C ASP A 125 -15.54 6.06 -0.22
N ALA A 126 -15.63 6.11 1.11
CA ALA A 126 -15.47 7.33 1.87
C ALA A 126 -14.03 7.86 1.78
N ALA A 127 -13.03 7.01 1.98
CA ALA A 127 -11.62 7.36 1.89
C ALA A 127 -11.23 7.82 0.48
N ALA A 128 -11.70 7.13 -0.55
CA ALA A 128 -11.42 7.45 -1.95
C ALA A 128 -11.99 8.83 -2.37
N SER A 129 -12.91 9.40 -1.59
CA SER A 129 -13.42 10.73 -1.84
C SER A 129 -12.48 11.86 -1.39
N GLY A 130 -11.44 11.55 -0.61
CA GLY A 130 -10.50 12.53 -0.04
C GLY A 130 -11.07 13.36 1.11
N ASP A 131 -12.33 13.11 1.51
CA ASP A 131 -12.99 13.80 2.62
C ASP A 131 -13.01 12.89 3.86
N ILE A 132 -12.05 13.10 4.76
CA ILE A 132 -11.86 12.28 5.95
C ILE A 132 -13.07 12.34 6.91
N GLU A 133 -13.86 13.41 6.89
CA GLU A 133 -15.07 13.51 7.72
C GLU A 133 -16.12 12.46 7.34
N LYS A 134 -16.08 11.92 6.12
CA LYS A 134 -16.96 10.82 5.72
C LYS A 134 -16.66 9.50 6.44
N LEU A 135 -15.53 9.39 7.13
CA LEU A 135 -15.23 8.23 7.98
C LEU A 135 -15.93 8.31 9.34
N ARG A 136 -16.30 9.51 9.80
CA ARG A 136 -16.87 9.74 11.14
C ARG A 136 -18.10 8.87 11.45
N PRO A 137 -19.06 8.66 10.52
CA PRO A 137 -20.22 7.81 10.80
C PRO A 137 -19.86 6.35 11.11
N PHE A 138 -18.80 5.81 10.48
CA PHE A 138 -18.38 4.43 10.71
C PHE A 138 -17.68 4.26 12.06
N ILE A 139 -16.88 5.26 12.45
CA ILE A 139 -16.26 5.31 13.77
C ILE A 139 -17.32 5.43 14.86
N ALA A 140 -18.28 6.34 14.69
CA ALA A 140 -19.38 6.54 15.63
C ALA A 140 -20.27 5.29 15.76
N ALA A 141 -20.49 4.55 14.66
CA ALA A 141 -21.23 3.29 14.67
C ALA A 141 -20.47 2.14 15.38
N GLY A 142 -19.14 2.18 15.39
CA GLY A 142 -18.29 1.27 16.17
C GLY A 142 -18.33 1.52 17.68
N GLN A 143 -18.70 2.74 18.11
CA GLN A 143 -18.83 3.16 19.51
C GLN A 143 -17.63 2.72 20.39
N ASN A 144 -17.89 2.27 21.62
CA ASN A 144 -16.95 1.76 22.62
C ASN A 144 -16.08 0.59 22.16
N GLN A 145 -16.20 0.12 20.92
CA GLN A 145 -15.29 -0.87 20.34
C GLN A 145 -14.21 -0.21 19.51
N PHE A 146 -14.49 0.93 18.87
CA PHE A 146 -13.53 1.62 18.03
C PHE A 146 -12.36 2.16 18.87
N ARG A 147 -11.14 1.76 18.51
CA ARG A 147 -9.91 2.21 19.14
C ARG A 147 -8.92 2.72 18.10
N ILE A 148 -8.24 3.79 18.50
CA ILE A 148 -7.08 4.35 17.85
C ILE A 148 -5.96 4.33 18.89
N ASP A 149 -4.95 3.50 18.67
CA ASP A 149 -3.88 3.30 19.65
C ASP A 149 -2.80 4.37 19.53
N GLY A 150 -2.54 5.10 20.61
CA GLY A 150 -1.51 6.15 20.66
C GLY A 150 -2.04 7.59 20.51
N ASN A 151 -3.35 7.82 20.56
CA ASN A 151 -3.93 9.16 20.58
C ASN A 151 -5.11 9.30 21.56
N ASP A 152 -5.01 10.25 22.49
CA ASP A 152 -6.05 10.58 23.49
C ASP A 152 -7.02 11.67 23.00
N SER A 153 -7.05 12.00 21.70
CA SER A 153 -7.93 13.03 21.15
C SER A 153 -9.40 12.66 21.33
N GLU A 154 -10.19 13.60 21.84
CA GLU A 154 -11.65 13.47 21.94
C GLU A 154 -12.33 13.45 20.56
N ASP A 155 -11.67 13.97 19.52
CA ASP A 155 -12.17 13.93 18.15
C ASP A 155 -11.54 12.76 17.37
N PRO A 156 -12.32 11.72 17.00
CA PRO A 156 -11.80 10.57 16.26
C PRO A 156 -11.21 10.93 14.88
N ILE A 157 -11.68 12.00 14.25
CA ILE A 157 -11.11 12.43 12.96
C ILE A 157 -9.76 13.11 13.16
N ALA A 158 -9.64 13.97 14.19
CA ALA A 158 -8.35 14.52 14.57
C ALA A 158 -7.35 13.40 14.96
N ALA A 159 -7.85 12.36 15.63
CA ALA A 159 -7.05 11.18 15.95
C ALA A 159 -6.55 10.43 14.71
N LEU A 160 -7.40 10.21 13.70
CA LEU A 160 -6.94 9.62 12.43
C LEU A 160 -5.93 10.52 11.70
N LYS A 161 -6.17 11.83 11.67
CA LYS A 161 -5.26 12.79 11.03
C LYS A 161 -3.86 12.78 11.63
N SER A 162 -3.69 12.43 12.91
CA SER A 162 -2.36 12.41 13.53
C SER A 162 -1.43 11.33 12.98
N TYR A 163 -1.96 10.33 12.26
CA TYR A 163 -1.15 9.32 11.55
C TYR A 163 -0.76 9.74 10.14
N SER A 164 -1.24 10.90 9.70
CA SER A 164 -0.92 11.48 8.39
C SER A 164 0.26 12.42 8.54
N GLY A 165 1.19 12.38 7.59
CA GLY A 165 2.26 13.35 7.40
C GLY A 165 1.79 14.64 6.73
N ASP A 166 0.53 14.69 6.30
CA ASP A 166 -0.14 15.87 5.74
C ASP A 166 -1.27 16.38 6.67
N PRO A 167 -1.56 17.69 6.71
CA PRO A 167 -2.56 18.26 7.61
C PRO A 167 -4.01 17.90 7.24
N ASP A 168 -4.25 17.46 6.00
CA ASP A 168 -5.59 17.18 5.48
C ASP A 168 -6.04 15.75 5.77
N GLY A 169 -5.09 14.85 6.08
CA GLY A 169 -5.35 13.43 6.34
C GLY A 169 -5.35 12.57 5.08
N LEU A 170 -4.80 13.05 3.96
CA LEU A 170 -4.84 12.34 2.68
C LEU A 170 -3.98 11.08 2.69
N GLU A 171 -2.82 11.12 3.35
CA GLU A 171 -1.95 9.95 3.50
C GLU A 171 -2.63 8.83 4.28
N VAL A 172 -3.25 9.13 5.43
CA VAL A 172 -3.97 8.09 6.21
C VAL A 172 -5.16 7.53 5.44
N LEU A 173 -5.86 8.34 4.63
CA LEU A 173 -6.91 7.83 3.75
C LEU A 173 -6.38 6.86 2.70
N ALA A 174 -5.24 7.17 2.07
CA ALA A 174 -4.59 6.29 1.12
C ALA A 174 -4.16 4.97 1.78
N ILE A 175 -3.53 5.05 2.96
CA ILE A 175 -3.14 3.87 3.75
C ILE A 175 -4.36 2.99 4.02
N ILE A 176 -5.47 3.55 4.51
CA ILE A 176 -6.69 2.77 4.79
C ILE A 176 -7.17 2.01 3.55
N ILE A 177 -7.17 2.64 2.37
CA ILE A 177 -7.55 1.99 1.11
C ILE A 177 -6.58 0.85 0.78
N ASP A 178 -5.28 1.09 0.89
CA ASP A 178 -4.25 0.10 0.57
C ASP A 178 -4.35 -1.12 1.49
N LEU A 179 -4.51 -0.92 2.81
CA LEU A 179 -4.71 -2.02 3.76
C LEU A 179 -5.96 -2.82 3.42
N LEU A 180 -7.11 -2.14 3.26
CA LEU A 180 -8.37 -2.80 2.98
C LEU A 180 -8.38 -3.49 1.62
N SER A 181 -7.52 -3.09 0.68
CA SER A 181 -7.40 -3.70 -0.65
C SER A 181 -6.68 -5.06 -0.66
N THR A 182 -6.04 -5.44 0.44
CA THR A 182 -5.40 -6.75 0.62
C THR A 182 -6.40 -7.83 1.10
N GLY A 183 -5.90 -9.06 1.27
CA GLY A 183 -6.58 -10.11 2.03
C GLY A 183 -6.73 -9.77 3.53
N TYR A 184 -7.48 -10.60 4.26
CA TYR A 184 -7.65 -10.46 5.71
C TYR A 184 -7.20 -11.69 6.49
N ALA A 185 -6.88 -11.48 7.76
CA ALA A 185 -6.76 -12.51 8.76
C ALA A 185 -8.03 -12.54 9.63
N HIS A 186 -8.68 -13.68 9.75
CA HIS A 186 -9.77 -13.90 10.71
C HIS A 186 -9.17 -14.41 12.02
N ILE A 187 -9.25 -13.60 13.06
CA ILE A 187 -8.56 -13.81 14.33
C ILE A 187 -9.59 -13.92 15.46
N ASP A 188 -9.27 -14.71 16.47
CA ASP A 188 -10.03 -14.90 17.72
C ASP A 188 -11.50 -15.28 17.51
N ALA A 189 -11.76 -16.13 16.51
CA ALA A 189 -13.10 -16.60 16.15
C ALA A 189 -13.90 -17.15 17.36
N GLY A 190 -15.12 -16.65 17.54
CA GLY A 190 -16.00 -17.05 18.64
C GLY A 190 -15.75 -16.34 19.97
N THR A 191 -14.82 -15.38 20.02
CA THR A 191 -14.54 -14.58 21.22
C THR A 191 -15.07 -13.14 21.07
N PRO A 192 -15.14 -12.34 22.16
CA PRO A 192 -15.43 -10.90 22.05
C PRO A 192 -14.42 -10.12 21.17
N ASP A 193 -13.20 -10.65 21.05
CA ASP A 193 -12.12 -10.03 20.30
C ASP A 193 -12.12 -10.41 18.82
N GLU A 194 -13.04 -11.30 18.38
CA GLU A 194 -13.18 -11.73 16.99
C GLU A 194 -13.16 -10.54 16.01
N ALA A 195 -12.28 -10.63 15.01
CA ALA A 195 -12.07 -9.58 14.03
C ALA A 195 -11.59 -10.13 12.68
N TYR A 196 -11.96 -9.42 11.62
CA TYR A 196 -11.43 -9.52 10.27
C TYR A 196 -10.40 -8.41 10.12
N VAL A 197 -9.12 -8.78 10.17
CA VAL A 197 -7.99 -7.85 10.28
C VAL A 197 -7.30 -7.69 8.94
N PHE A 198 -7.15 -6.45 8.50
CA PHE A 198 -6.47 -6.06 7.28
C PHE A 198 -5.18 -5.30 7.63
N PRO A 199 -4.05 -5.60 6.99
CA PRO A 199 -3.86 -6.64 5.98
C PRO A 199 -3.68 -8.02 6.63
N TYR A 200 -3.85 -9.09 5.86
CA TYR A 200 -3.66 -10.46 6.35
C TYR A 200 -2.27 -10.75 6.93
N PHE A 201 -1.26 -9.94 6.59
CA PHE A 201 0.08 -9.99 7.18
C PHE A 201 0.07 -9.85 8.70
N ALA A 202 -0.94 -9.19 9.28
CA ALA A 202 -1.13 -9.10 10.74
C ALA A 202 -1.33 -10.46 11.42
N GLY A 203 -1.77 -11.48 10.67
CA GLY A 203 -1.97 -12.86 11.15
C GLY A 203 -0.91 -13.85 10.67
N LYS A 204 0.19 -13.40 10.05
CA LYS A 204 1.20 -14.28 9.45
C LYS A 204 2.63 -13.87 9.83
N PRO A 205 3.51 -14.79 10.28
CA PRO A 205 4.91 -14.47 10.54
C PRO A 205 5.63 -14.02 9.27
N LEU A 206 6.37 -12.90 9.32
CA LEU A 206 6.96 -12.28 8.12
C LEU A 206 8.04 -13.14 7.46
N ASN A 207 8.74 -13.96 8.24
CA ASN A 207 9.74 -14.90 7.74
C ASN A 207 9.12 -16.05 6.90
N THR A 208 7.79 -16.24 6.94
CA THR A 208 7.07 -17.24 6.14
C THR A 208 6.48 -16.70 4.84
N LEU A 209 6.68 -15.41 4.54
CA LEU A 209 6.16 -14.80 3.31
C LEU A 209 6.89 -15.34 2.07
N THR A 210 6.10 -15.78 1.10
CA THR A 210 6.56 -16.13 -0.24
C THR A 210 6.95 -14.89 -1.04
N PRO A 211 7.72 -15.00 -2.14
CA PRO A 211 8.10 -13.85 -2.95
C PRO A 211 6.91 -13.00 -3.46
N PRO A 212 5.79 -13.58 -3.95
CA PRO A 212 4.62 -12.79 -4.32
C PRO A 212 4.00 -12.02 -3.15
N GLU A 213 3.94 -12.63 -1.96
CA GLU A 213 3.41 -11.98 -0.76
C GLU A 213 4.32 -10.83 -0.29
N LYS A 214 5.65 -10.97 -0.44
CA LYS A 214 6.57 -9.87 -0.18
C LYS A 214 6.36 -8.71 -1.15
N VAL A 215 6.07 -8.99 -2.42
CA VAL A 215 5.73 -7.96 -3.41
C VAL A 215 4.43 -7.26 -3.02
N GLU A 216 3.42 -7.99 -2.55
CA GLU A 216 2.17 -7.39 -2.06
C GLU A 216 2.40 -6.52 -0.82
N LEU A 217 3.19 -6.99 0.15
CA LEU A 217 3.56 -6.21 1.33
C LEU A 217 4.31 -4.92 0.94
N LEU A 218 5.24 -4.99 -0.01
CA LEU A 218 5.98 -3.82 -0.50
C LEU A 218 5.13 -2.82 -1.30
N ARG A 219 3.84 -3.11 -1.55
CA ARG A 219 2.90 -2.11 -2.07
C ARG A 219 2.30 -1.24 -0.98
N ILE A 220 2.31 -1.71 0.28
CA ILE A 220 1.71 -1.02 1.42
C ILE A 220 2.77 -0.44 2.37
N ILE A 221 3.99 -0.96 2.34
CA ILE A 221 5.14 -0.46 3.11
C ILE A 221 6.37 -0.26 2.23
N THR A 222 7.37 0.46 2.74
CA THR A 222 8.65 0.61 2.06
C THR A 222 9.57 -0.59 2.30
N ALA A 223 10.66 -0.67 1.51
CA ALA A 223 11.70 -1.68 1.73
C ALA A 223 12.45 -1.50 3.05
N GLY A 224 12.53 -0.26 3.57
CA GLY A 224 13.09 0.03 4.90
C GLY A 224 12.21 -0.58 5.99
N ASP A 225 10.91 -0.28 5.95
CA ASP A 225 9.95 -0.83 6.92
C ASP A 225 9.96 -2.36 6.92
N LEU A 226 10.05 -3.00 5.74
CA LEU A 226 10.13 -4.46 5.66
C LEU A 226 11.39 -5.01 6.33
N ALA A 227 12.54 -4.34 6.16
CA ALA A 227 13.79 -4.74 6.78
C ALA A 227 13.70 -4.64 8.31
N ASP A 228 13.15 -3.54 8.81
CA ASP A 228 12.96 -3.31 10.25
C ASP A 228 12.01 -4.37 10.86
N MET A 229 10.88 -4.65 10.21
CA MET A 229 9.93 -5.66 10.69
C MET A 229 10.49 -7.10 10.65
N GLN A 230 11.44 -7.37 9.75
CA GLN A 230 12.09 -8.69 9.68
C GLN A 230 13.00 -8.97 10.87
N GLU A 231 13.51 -7.94 11.55
CA GLU A 231 14.31 -8.10 12.76
C GLU A 231 13.49 -8.76 13.88
N TYR A 232 12.23 -8.35 14.03
CA TYR A 232 11.31 -8.89 15.05
C TYR A 232 10.45 -10.04 14.52
N GLY A 233 10.29 -10.17 13.21
CA GLY A 233 9.60 -11.28 12.56
C GLY A 233 8.08 -11.14 12.46
N ASN A 234 7.52 -10.01 12.88
CA ASN A 234 6.09 -9.73 12.90
C ASN A 234 5.76 -8.43 12.18
N TYR A 235 4.58 -8.39 11.57
CA TYR A 235 4.05 -7.19 10.94
C TYR A 235 3.76 -6.11 12.01
N SER A 236 4.35 -4.93 11.90
CA SER A 236 4.12 -3.82 12.85
C SER A 236 3.66 -2.52 12.18
N PHE A 237 3.14 -2.61 10.95
CA PHE A 237 2.52 -1.44 10.31
C PHE A 237 1.04 -1.32 10.68
N TYR A 238 0.36 -0.35 10.07
CA TYR A 238 -1.04 -0.06 10.34
C TYR A 238 -1.97 -1.26 10.11
N ARG A 239 -3.04 -1.33 10.91
CA ARG A 239 -4.05 -2.39 10.84
C ARG A 239 -5.46 -1.81 10.93
N VAL A 240 -6.39 -2.42 10.20
CA VAL A 240 -7.83 -2.18 10.32
C VAL A 240 -8.52 -3.46 10.78
N GLY A 241 -9.33 -3.35 11.85
CA GLY A 241 -10.15 -4.45 12.35
C GLY A 241 -11.64 -4.20 12.13
N ILE A 242 -12.33 -5.17 11.55
CA ILE A 242 -13.78 -5.14 11.38
C ILE A 242 -14.41 -6.32 12.14
N SER A 243 -15.44 -6.06 12.95
CA SER A 243 -16.17 -7.10 13.68
C SER A 243 -17.06 -7.94 12.75
N PRO A 244 -17.46 -9.16 13.16
CA PRO A 244 -18.39 -9.99 12.37
C PRO A 244 -19.73 -9.29 12.04
N ASP A 245 -20.20 -8.39 12.91
CA ASP A 245 -21.44 -7.61 12.72
C ASP A 245 -21.24 -6.34 11.88
N GLY A 246 -20.05 -6.12 11.30
CA GLY A 246 -19.79 -5.03 10.37
C GLY A 246 -19.61 -3.68 11.07
N LYS A 247 -18.96 -3.66 12.24
CA LYS A 247 -18.51 -2.44 12.92
C LYS A 247 -17.00 -2.28 12.78
N TRP A 248 -16.56 -1.03 12.68
CA TRP A 248 -15.14 -0.72 12.70
C TRP A 248 -14.63 -0.85 14.14
N LYS A 249 -13.82 -1.87 14.41
CA LYS A 249 -13.26 -2.13 15.75
C LYS A 249 -12.01 -1.33 16.01
N PHE A 250 -11.11 -1.17 15.06
CA PHE A 250 -9.89 -0.41 15.31
C PHE A 250 -9.20 0.06 14.05
N PHE A 251 -8.44 1.14 14.19
CA PHE A 251 -7.35 1.52 13.31
C PHE A 251 -6.12 1.76 14.20
N THR A 252 -5.09 0.94 14.07
CA THR A 252 -3.91 1.01 14.96
C THR A 252 -2.65 1.16 14.12
N ALA A 253 -1.69 1.95 14.61
CA ALA A 253 -0.29 1.77 14.22
C ALA A 253 0.23 0.52 14.95
N GLY A 254 1.08 -0.30 14.31
CA GLY A 254 1.69 -1.42 15.03
C GLY A 254 2.78 -0.94 16.00
N ASP A 255 3.12 -1.83 16.93
CA ASP A 255 4.25 -1.77 17.88
C ASP A 255 5.53 -2.25 17.20
#